data_AF-A0A6B3B5F2-F1
#
_entry.id   AF-A0A6B3B5F2-F1
#
_cell.length_a   1.000
_cell.length_b   1.000
_cell.length_c   1.000
_cell.angle_alpha   90.00
_cell.angle_beta   90.00
_cell.angle_gamma   90.00
#
_symmetry.space_group_name_H-M   'P 1'
#
loop_
_entity.id
_entity.type
_entity.pdbx_description
1 polymer ?
#
loop_
_entity_poly.entity_id
_entity_poly.type
_entity_poly.pdbx_seq_one_letter_code
_entity_poly.pdbx_strand_id
1 'polypeptide(L)'
;WRCDDRWHTTYWVGRWPHLGAGAAASAQVVAALTSTRAPVSTFSLTVSRGAGGTSAVTGHVRLTARGHDELMALRRQLEHAARAVRVGLVRLDREQLPGVLATLPLGGTR
;
A
#
# COMPACT_ATOMS: atom_id res chain seq x y z
N TRP A 1 0.86 -14.62 -1.03
CA TRP A 1 0.86 -15.53 0.12
C TRP A 1 -0.58 -15.97 0.39
N ARG A 2 -0.80 -17.05 1.15
CA ARG A 2 -2.14 -17.57 1.44
C ARG A 2 -2.35 -17.64 2.95
N CYS A 3 -3.52 -17.24 3.41
CA CYS A 3 -3.98 -17.35 4.80
C CYS A 3 -5.50 -17.34 4.81
N ASP A 4 -6.13 -18.15 5.66
CA ASP A 4 -7.59 -18.31 5.79
C ASP A 4 -8.30 -18.52 4.44
N ASP A 5 -7.74 -19.40 3.61
CA ASP A 5 -8.22 -19.70 2.24
C ASP A 5 -8.37 -18.48 1.31
N ARG A 6 -7.66 -17.40 1.63
CA ARG A 6 -7.54 -16.22 0.79
C ARG A 6 -6.12 -16.04 0.30
N TRP A 7 -6.03 -15.49 -0.91
CA TRP A 7 -4.79 -15.10 -1.53
C TRP A 7 -4.50 -13.64 -1.23
N HIS A 8 -3.28 -13.33 -0.83
CA HIS A 8 -2.89 -12.00 -0.42
C HIS A 8 -1.63 -11.55 -1.14
N THR A 9 -1.53 -10.26 -1.42
CA THR A 9 -0.31 -9.58 -1.85
C THR A 9 -0.14 -8.30 -1.06
N THR A 10 1.10 -7.95 -0.73
CA THR A 10 1.42 -6.74 0.03
C THR A 10 2.50 -5.96 -0.71
N TYR A 11 2.33 -4.64 -0.74
CA TYR A 11 3.28 -3.68 -1.28
C TYR A 11 3.67 -2.70 -0.19
N TRP A 12 4.92 -2.25 -0.20
CA TRP A 12 5.28 -0.97 0.40
C TRP A 12 5.21 0.14 -0.65
N VAL A 13 5.08 1.39 -0.20
CA VAL A 13 5.24 2.56 -1.05
C VAL A 13 6.70 2.97 -1.04
N GLY A 14 7.44 2.60 -2.10
CA GLY A 14 8.86 2.91 -2.23
C GLY A 14 9.12 4.33 -2.74
N ARG A 15 8.12 4.96 -3.37
CA ARG A 15 8.20 6.36 -3.82
C ARG A 15 6.84 7.01 -3.72
N TRP A 16 6.78 8.14 -3.02
CA TRP A 16 5.61 9.00 -2.98
C TRP A 16 5.63 10.01 -4.13
N PRO A 17 4.48 10.39 -4.70
CA PRO A 17 4.37 11.64 -5.44
C PRO A 17 4.66 12.81 -4.50
N HIS A 18 4.81 14.01 -5.05
CA HIS A 18 4.75 15.20 -4.21
C HIS A 18 3.39 15.24 -3.51
N LEU A 19 3.42 15.36 -2.19
CA LEU A 19 2.25 15.48 -1.32
C LEU A 19 2.25 16.89 -0.72
N GLY A 20 1.13 17.60 -0.78
CA GLY A 20 1.00 18.96 -0.22
C GLY A 20 0.29 19.94 -1.14
N ALA A 21 0.32 21.23 -0.77
CA ALA A 21 -0.32 22.29 -1.51
C ALA A 21 0.26 22.40 -2.94
N GLY A 22 -0.61 22.32 -3.96
CA GLY A 22 -0.21 22.32 -5.38
C GLY A 22 0.20 20.95 -5.94
N ALA A 23 0.12 19.88 -5.15
CA ALA A 23 0.45 18.51 -5.57
C ALA A 23 -0.77 17.56 -5.43
N ALA A 24 -0.56 16.26 -5.67
CA ALA A 24 -1.63 15.27 -5.51
C ALA A 24 -2.11 15.27 -4.04
N ALA A 25 -3.42 15.45 -3.83
CA ALA A 25 -3.98 15.40 -2.49
C ALA A 25 -3.75 14.00 -1.91
N SER A 26 -3.32 13.91 -0.65
CA SER A 26 -3.08 12.63 0.03
C SER A 26 -4.30 11.70 -0.06
N ALA A 27 -5.51 12.25 0.06
CA ALA A 27 -6.77 11.52 -0.10
C ALA A 27 -6.94 10.91 -1.51
N GLN A 28 -6.53 11.62 -2.58
CA GLN A 28 -6.59 11.10 -3.94
C GLN A 28 -5.64 9.92 -4.14
N VAL A 29 -4.46 9.97 -3.52
CA VAL A 29 -3.50 8.85 -3.54
C VAL A 29 -4.09 7.63 -2.85
N VAL A 30 -4.67 7.80 -1.65
CA VAL A 30 -5.33 6.69 -0.93
C VAL A 30 -6.45 6.11 -1.79
N ALA A 31 -7.34 6.95 -2.32
CA ALA A 31 -8.45 6.52 -3.16
C ALA A 31 -7.99 5.73 -4.39
N ALA A 32 -6.93 6.18 -5.07
CA ALA A 32 -6.38 5.47 -6.22
C ALA A 32 -5.81 4.09 -5.82
N LEU A 33 -5.07 4.02 -4.70
CA LEU A 33 -4.46 2.77 -4.22
C LEU A 33 -5.48 1.77 -3.65
N THR A 34 -6.68 2.22 -3.28
CA THR A 34 -7.77 1.35 -2.81
C THR A 34 -8.91 1.21 -3.81
N SER A 35 -8.75 1.71 -5.04
CA SER A 35 -9.79 1.70 -6.09
C SER A 35 -10.07 0.34 -6.72
N THR A 36 -9.21 -0.67 -6.47
CA THR A 36 -9.42 -2.02 -7.03
C THR A 36 -10.68 -2.65 -6.45
N ARG A 37 -11.37 -3.50 -7.23
CA ARG A 37 -12.55 -4.25 -6.77
C ARG A 37 -12.18 -5.50 -5.94
N ALA A 38 -11.04 -5.48 -5.27
CA ALA A 38 -10.66 -6.57 -4.38
C ALA A 38 -11.71 -6.72 -3.27
N PRO A 39 -12.07 -7.95 -2.85
CA PRO A 39 -12.95 -8.17 -1.71
C PRO A 39 -12.55 -7.38 -0.45
N VAL A 40 -11.24 -7.24 -0.23
CA VAL A 40 -10.68 -6.38 0.81
C VAL A 40 -9.41 -5.70 0.27
N SER A 41 -9.36 -4.38 0.42
CA SER A 41 -8.13 -3.59 0.24
C SER A 41 -7.82 -2.88 1.56
N THR A 42 -6.59 -3.01 2.03
CA THR A 42 -6.12 -2.30 3.22
C THR A 42 -4.98 -1.38 2.83
N PHE A 43 -5.09 -0.10 3.20
CA PHE A 43 -4.01 0.87 3.09
C PHE A 43 -3.62 1.33 4.49
N SER A 44 -2.33 1.29 4.81
CA SER A 44 -1.79 1.88 6.03
C SER A 44 -0.82 3.00 5.70
N LEU A 45 -0.85 4.04 6.52
CA LEU A 45 0.05 5.18 6.45
C LEU A 45 0.62 5.41 7.85
N THR A 46 1.93 5.51 7.94
CA THR A 46 2.63 5.91 9.16
C THR A 46 3.38 7.18 8.86
N VAL A 47 3.11 8.21 9.66
CA VAL A 47 3.86 9.46 9.65
C VAL A 47 4.69 9.52 10.92
N SER A 48 5.99 9.71 10.78
CA SER A 48 6.92 9.82 11.89
C SER A 48 7.82 11.05 11.73
N ARG A 49 8.64 11.33 12.73
CA ARG A 49 9.62 12.41 12.66
C ARG A 49 10.76 12.00 11.73
N GLY A 50 10.98 12.77 10.67
CA GLY A 50 12.10 12.63 9.74
C GLY A 50 13.31 13.48 10.16
N ALA A 51 14.37 13.39 9.36
CA ALA A 51 15.57 14.20 9.55
C ALA A 51 15.30 15.70 9.29
N GLY A 52 16.01 16.57 9.99
CA GLY A 52 15.93 18.02 9.77
C GLY A 52 14.56 18.65 10.06
N GLY A 53 13.75 18.04 10.95
CA GLY A 53 12.42 18.55 11.31
C GLY A 53 11.33 18.25 10.27
N THR A 54 11.62 17.43 9.27
CA THR A 54 10.63 16.97 8.28
C THR A 54 9.79 15.82 8.82
N SER A 55 8.71 15.45 8.12
CA SER A 55 7.96 14.22 8.38
C SER A 55 8.46 13.09 7.48
N ALA A 56 8.73 11.93 8.05
CA ALA A 56 8.94 10.70 7.29
C ALA A 56 7.59 10.00 7.10
N VAL A 57 7.35 9.47 5.90
CA VAL A 57 6.09 8.82 5.54
C VAL A 57 6.36 7.43 5.00
N THR A 58 5.77 6.42 5.63
CA THR A 58 5.78 5.04 5.16
C THR A 58 4.35 4.60 4.84
N GLY A 59 4.15 3.88 3.75
CA GLY A 59 2.83 3.39 3.35
C GLY A 59 2.87 1.95 2.88
N HIS A 60 1.78 1.23 3.09
CA HIS A 60 1.61 -0.14 2.61
C HIS A 60 0.22 -0.33 2.01
N VAL A 61 0.13 -1.22 1.03
CA VAL A 61 -1.14 -1.66 0.43
C VAL A 61 -1.19 -3.17 0.49
N ARG A 62 -2.29 -3.73 1.01
CA ARG A 62 -2.59 -5.16 0.93
C ARG A 62 -3.88 -5.38 0.17
N LEU A 63 -3.84 -6.32 -0.78
CA LEU A 63 -5.02 -6.82 -1.47
C LEU A 63 -5.27 -8.26 -1.08
N THR A 64 -6.54 -8.59 -0.91
CA THR A 64 -7.02 -9.95 -0.66
C THR A 64 -7.88 -10.39 -1.84
N ALA A 65 -7.71 -11.64 -2.29
CA ALA A 65 -8.47 -12.26 -3.37
C ALA A 65 -8.95 -13.66 -2.95
N ARG A 66 -9.96 -14.17 -3.65
CA ARG A 66 -10.50 -15.52 -3.45
C ARG A 66 -9.71 -16.56 -4.24
N GLY A 67 -9.05 -16.16 -5.32
CA GLY A 67 -8.23 -17.04 -6.16
C GLY A 67 -6.90 -16.42 -6.58
N HIS A 68 -5.99 -17.27 -7.07
CA HIS A 68 -4.69 -16.84 -7.55
C HIS A 68 -4.80 -15.90 -8.77
N ASP A 69 -5.61 -16.28 -9.77
CA ASP A 69 -5.75 -15.50 -11.00
C ASP A 69 -6.42 -14.15 -10.76
N GLU A 70 -7.41 -14.12 -9.86
CA GLU A 70 -8.02 -12.89 -9.37
C GLU A 70 -6.96 -11.99 -8.71
N LEU A 71 -6.10 -12.54 -7.85
CA LEU A 71 -5.00 -11.78 -7.24
C LEU A 71 -4.06 -11.19 -8.29
N MET A 72 -3.74 -11.95 -9.35
CA MET A 72 -2.88 -11.47 -10.44
C MET A 72 -3.55 -10.33 -11.23
N ALA A 73 -4.87 -10.39 -11.45
CA ALA A 73 -5.62 -9.31 -12.08
C ALA A 73 -5.67 -8.04 -11.21
N LEU A 74 -6.00 -8.20 -9.93
CA LEU A 74 -6.05 -7.10 -8.95
C LEU A 74 -4.68 -6.42 -8.80
N ARG A 75 -3.59 -7.20 -8.81
CA ARG A 75 -2.22 -6.68 -8.83
C ARG A 75 -2.01 -5.72 -10.01
N ARG A 76 -2.33 -6.15 -11.22
CA ARG A 76 -2.13 -5.31 -12.42
C ARG A 76 -2.94 -4.02 -12.35
N GLN A 77 -4.16 -4.08 -11.82
CA GLN A 77 -5.01 -2.91 -11.61
C GLN A 77 -4.40 -1.94 -10.59
N LEU A 78 -3.95 -2.43 -9.45
CA LEU A 78 -3.28 -1.61 -8.43
C LEU A 78 -2.01 -0.94 -8.98
N GLU A 79 -1.14 -1.71 -9.64
CA GLU A 79 0.10 -1.19 -10.22
C GLU A 79 -0.19 -0.13 -11.29
N HIS A 80 -1.25 -0.30 -12.09
CA HIS A 80 -1.68 0.69 -13.05
C HIS A 80 -2.20 1.96 -12.37
N ALA A 81 -3.08 1.83 -11.37
CA ALA A 81 -3.60 2.97 -10.60
C ALA A 81 -2.48 3.75 -9.89
N ALA A 82 -1.52 3.04 -9.28
CA ALA A 82 -0.37 3.64 -8.62
C ALA A 82 0.49 4.46 -9.61
N ARG A 83 0.75 3.91 -10.80
CA ARG A 83 1.47 4.64 -11.86
C ARG A 83 0.74 5.92 -12.29
N ALA A 84 -0.59 5.89 -12.40
CA ALA A 84 -1.40 7.05 -12.78
C ALA A 84 -1.24 8.22 -11.78
N VAL A 85 -1.03 7.92 -10.50
CA VAL A 85 -0.77 8.91 -9.43
C VAL A 85 0.71 9.04 -9.06
N ARG A 86 1.63 8.54 -9.89
CA ARG A 86 3.09 8.62 -9.70
C ARG A 86 3.59 8.00 -8.39
N VAL A 87 2.88 7.00 -7.87
CA VAL A 87 3.31 6.19 -6.72
C VAL A 87 4.15 5.02 -7.20
N GLY A 88 5.34 4.87 -6.62
CA GLY A 88 6.19 3.69 -6.81
C GLY A 88 5.86 2.62 -5.78
N LEU A 89 5.37 1.47 -6.24
CA LEU A 89 5.12 0.30 -5.40
C LEU A 89 6.26 -0.72 -5.54
N VAL A 90 6.63 -1.37 -4.44
CA VAL A 90 7.47 -2.58 -4.50
C VAL A 90 6.78 -3.68 -3.74
N ARG A 91 6.84 -4.87 -4.32
CA ARG A 91 6.23 -6.08 -3.76
C ARG A 91 7.07 -6.58 -2.59
N LEU A 92 6.39 -6.88 -1.49
CA LEU A 92 7.00 -7.54 -0.34
C LEU A 92 6.85 -9.06 -0.47
N ASP A 93 7.31 -9.60 -1.60
CA ASP A 93 7.37 -11.04 -1.78
C ASP A 93 8.42 -11.60 -0.82
N ARG A 94 8.05 -12.61 -0.02
CA ARG A 94 8.84 -13.26 1.04
C ARG A 94 9.13 -12.41 2.29
N GLU A 95 8.68 -11.15 2.32
CA GLU A 95 8.73 -10.22 3.46
C GLU A 95 7.33 -9.86 3.97
N GLN A 96 6.42 -10.86 3.98
CA GLN A 96 5.01 -10.59 4.23
C GLN A 96 4.70 -10.31 5.69
N LEU A 97 5.48 -10.85 6.63
CA LEU A 97 5.29 -10.60 8.06
C LEU A 97 5.58 -9.12 8.41
N PRO A 98 6.70 -8.51 7.98
CA PRO A 98 6.88 -7.05 8.08
C PRO A 98 5.76 -6.26 7.38
N GLY A 99 5.33 -6.70 6.20
CA GLY A 99 4.24 -6.06 5.46
C GLY A 99 2.90 -6.11 6.19
N VAL A 100 2.57 -7.24 6.83
CA VAL A 100 1.35 -7.40 7.65
C VAL A 100 1.45 -6.54 8.90
N LEU A 101 2.54 -6.64 9.65
CA LEU A 101 2.77 -5.83 10.86
C LEU A 101 2.68 -4.33 10.57
N ALA A 102 3.19 -3.89 9.42
CA ALA A 102 3.11 -2.50 9.01
C ALA A 102 1.71 -2.04 8.55
N THR A 103 0.79 -2.99 8.31
CA THR A 103 -0.63 -2.71 8.02
C THR A 103 -1.55 -2.86 9.21
N LEU A 104 -1.04 -3.36 10.34
CA LEU A 104 -1.79 -3.44 11.58
C LEU A 104 -1.68 -2.09 12.32
N PRO A 105 -2.77 -1.59 12.92
CA PRO A 105 -2.76 -0.35 13.69
C PRO A 105 -2.12 -0.57 15.07
N LEU A 106 -0.86 -1.02 15.10
CA LEU A 106 -0.17 -1.39 16.34
C LEU A 106 0.33 -0.18 17.13
N GLY A 107 0.54 0.97 16.47
CA GLY A 107 0.98 2.22 17.10
C GLY A 107 2.37 2.14 17.76
N GLY A 108 3.32 2.99 17.36
CA GLY A 108 4.57 3.17 18.12
C GLY A 108 5.54 1.98 18.20
N THR A 109 5.35 0.92 17.42
CA THR A 109 6.25 -0.25 17.39
C THR A 109 7.39 -0.14 16.37
N ARG A 110 7.76 1.07 15.97
CA ARG A 110 8.90 1.36 15.07
C ARG A 110 9.83 2.39 15.68
#